data_AF-A0A1G5YFJ2-F1
#
_entry.id   AF-A0A1G5YFJ2-F1
#
_cell.length_a   1.000
_cell.length_b   1.000
_cell.length_c   1.000
_cell.angle_alpha   90.00
_cell.angle_beta   90.00
_cell.angle_gamma   90.00
#
_symmetry.space_group_name_H-M   'P 1'
#
loop_
_entity.id
_entity.type
_entity.pdbx_description
1 polymer ?
#
loop_
_entity_poly.entity_id
_entity_poly.type
_entity_poly.pdbx_seq_one_letter_code
_entity_poly.pdbx_strand_id
1 'polypeptide(L)'
;METADFMPSEADIANIRKDIEIYEAARASAVRQVRWRVPLFVGLVLVFVVLVAWLFNKVADPNEQWFSTPHVFLYLVGFAASILLYFRAIRPATRLRQSFRETLLPIIFGFIRDMRYQHDVTPNSFDRLPRETVGGFTMSRFDDIIAGRYDGFPFELYEADLWDGAATKNRATTFKGVIVAFETVEPFPGILVAARRANAVMGFFRGMFTARMQELSSGVPELDAAYEFRTDNIEAARPLVTGRLAQALKWLGETWPDDPARIALNGSDGFLLLPQTKNFFELPDISVPLDYTRHVAPMISDMGAMLATAALVRKIGAKDEAG
;
A
#
# COMPACT_ATOMS: atom_id res chain seq x y z
N MET A 1 -11.46 -1.95 22.72
CA MET A 1 -11.33 -0.68 21.98
C MET A 1 -12.37 -0.70 20.91
N GLU A 2 -13.32 0.22 20.99
CA GLU A 2 -14.37 0.38 19.99
C GLU A 2 -13.88 1.37 18.93
N THR A 3 -14.42 1.31 17.72
CA THR A 3 -14.09 2.25 16.63
C THR A 3 -14.30 3.71 17.02
N ALA A 4 -15.18 3.98 18.00
CA ALA A 4 -15.41 5.29 18.58
C ALA A 4 -14.16 5.89 19.27
N ASP A 5 -13.26 5.06 19.82
CA ASP A 5 -12.06 5.51 20.54
C ASP A 5 -11.04 6.21 19.61
N PHE A 6 -11.15 5.99 18.29
CA PHE A 6 -10.26 6.54 17.27
C PHE A 6 -10.83 7.76 16.56
N MET A 7 -12.12 8.05 16.75
CA MET A 7 -12.75 9.16 16.07
C MET A 7 -12.24 10.49 16.64
N PRO A 8 -11.91 11.48 15.78
CA PRO A 8 -11.54 12.81 16.23
C PRO A 8 -12.64 13.45 17.07
N SER A 9 -12.29 14.43 17.90
CA SER A 9 -13.28 15.16 18.68
C SER A 9 -14.29 15.87 17.76
N GLU A 10 -15.49 16.17 18.25
CA GLU A 10 -16.48 16.95 17.48
C GLU A 10 -15.92 18.27 16.93
N ALA A 11 -15.03 18.91 17.69
CA ALA A 11 -14.33 20.12 17.23
C ALA A 11 -13.39 19.84 16.06
N ASP A 12 -12.65 18.73 16.10
CA ASP A 12 -11.78 18.31 15.00
C ASP A 12 -12.60 17.89 13.77
N ILE A 13 -13.71 17.17 13.97
CA ILE A 13 -14.63 16.81 12.89
C ILE A 13 -15.18 18.07 12.20
N ALA A 14 -15.57 19.10 12.97
CA ALA A 14 -16.02 20.37 12.42
C ALA A 14 -14.92 21.07 11.61
N ASN A 15 -13.67 21.06 12.10
CA ASN A 15 -12.52 21.61 11.38
C ASN A 15 -12.23 20.83 10.10
N ILE A 16 -12.24 19.49 10.15
CA ILE A 16 -12.08 18.62 8.98
C ILE A 16 -13.16 18.91 7.93
N ARG A 17 -14.42 19.07 8.34
CA ARG A 17 -15.51 19.43 7.42
C ARG A 17 -15.27 20.78 6.75
N LYS A 18 -14.79 21.77 7.50
CA LYS A 18 -14.43 23.08 6.95
C LYS A 18 -13.27 22.98 5.95
N ASP A 19 -12.25 22.19 6.25
CA ASP A 19 -11.12 21.96 5.34
C ASP A 19 -11.55 21.21 4.07
N ILE A 20 -12.48 20.26 4.20
CA ILE A 20 -13.15 19.61 3.06
C ILE A 20 -13.87 20.67 2.22
N GLU A 21 -14.66 21.57 2.80
CA GLU A 21 -15.34 22.64 2.02
C GLU A 21 -14.36 23.53 1.25
N ILE A 22 -13.21 23.88 1.85
CA ILE A 22 -12.16 24.64 1.18
C ILE A 22 -11.57 23.84 0.01
N TYR A 23 -11.30 22.55 0.22
CA TYR A 23 -10.84 21.64 -0.83
C TYR A 23 -11.87 21.51 -1.96
N GLU A 24 -13.15 21.34 -1.65
CA GLU A 24 -14.25 21.22 -2.60
C GLU A 24 -14.34 22.47 -3.52
N ALA A 25 -14.18 23.66 -2.93
CA ALA A 25 -14.14 24.93 -3.67
C ALA A 25 -12.95 24.99 -4.65
N ALA A 26 -11.76 24.57 -4.19
CA ALA A 26 -10.57 24.49 -5.05
C ALA A 26 -10.70 23.40 -6.13
N ARG A 27 -11.29 22.25 -5.78
CA ARG A 27 -11.48 21.09 -6.64
C ARG A 27 -12.35 21.42 -7.85
N ALA A 28 -13.42 22.20 -7.68
CA ALA A 28 -14.27 22.61 -8.80
C ALA A 28 -13.49 23.37 -9.88
N SER A 29 -12.56 24.24 -9.46
CA SER A 29 -11.68 24.96 -10.38
C SER A 29 -10.67 24.03 -11.07
N ALA A 30 -10.10 23.07 -10.34
CA ALA A 30 -9.16 22.10 -10.87
C ALA A 30 -9.82 21.17 -11.91
N VAL A 31 -11.02 20.67 -11.63
CA VAL A 31 -11.81 19.87 -12.59
C VAL A 31 -12.06 20.63 -13.87
N ARG A 32 -12.47 21.91 -13.76
CA ARG A 32 -12.68 22.76 -14.94
C ARG A 32 -11.40 22.94 -15.75
N GLN A 33 -10.26 23.14 -15.11
CA GLN A 33 -8.96 23.25 -15.79
C GLN A 33 -8.59 21.95 -16.51
N VAL A 34 -8.71 20.79 -15.85
CA VAL A 34 -8.39 19.49 -16.44
C VAL A 34 -9.31 19.19 -17.63
N ARG A 35 -10.61 19.45 -17.48
CA ARG A 35 -11.62 19.22 -18.54
C ARG A 35 -11.32 19.96 -19.83
N TRP A 36 -10.70 21.15 -19.76
CA TRP A 36 -10.29 21.90 -20.95
C TRP A 36 -8.86 21.58 -21.42
N ARG A 37 -7.92 21.39 -20.48
CA ARG A 37 -6.52 21.13 -20.81
C ARG A 37 -6.31 19.80 -21.52
N VAL A 38 -7.00 18.74 -21.09
CA VAL A 38 -6.86 17.41 -21.70
C VAL A 38 -7.25 17.41 -23.19
N PRO A 39 -8.47 17.83 -23.58
CA PRO A 39 -8.84 17.84 -25.00
C PRO A 39 -8.05 18.89 -25.78
N LEU A 40 -7.68 20.03 -25.19
CA LEU A 40 -6.84 21.02 -25.87
C LEU A 40 -5.45 20.44 -26.17
N PHE A 41 -4.76 19.91 -25.17
CA PHE A 41 -3.37 19.46 -25.34
C PHE A 41 -3.29 18.21 -26.21
N VAL A 42 -4.10 17.18 -25.91
CA VAL A 42 -4.10 15.94 -26.67
C VAL A 42 -4.71 16.17 -28.06
N GLY A 43 -5.79 16.95 -28.16
CA GLY A 43 -6.43 17.26 -29.43
C GLY A 43 -5.53 18.05 -30.37
N LEU A 44 -4.75 19.01 -29.87
CA LEU A 44 -3.77 19.73 -30.69
C LEU A 44 -2.68 18.80 -31.24
N VAL A 45 -2.21 17.83 -30.47
CA VAL A 45 -1.26 16.83 -30.98
C VAL A 45 -1.90 15.95 -32.04
N LEU A 46 -3.13 15.49 -31.84
CA LEU A 46 -3.83 14.69 -32.84
C LEU A 46 -4.04 15.47 -34.14
N VAL A 47 -4.46 16.73 -34.06
CA VAL A 47 -4.61 17.60 -35.24
C VAL A 47 -3.26 17.79 -35.93
N PHE A 48 -2.20 18.05 -35.18
CA PHE A 48 -0.85 18.19 -35.73
C PHE A 48 -0.39 16.91 -36.45
N VAL A 49 -0.55 15.74 -35.82
CA VAL A 49 -0.21 14.44 -36.42
C VAL A 49 -0.98 14.21 -37.72
N VAL A 50 -2.29 14.48 -37.73
CA VAL A 50 -3.13 14.32 -38.94
C VAL A 50 -2.70 15.26 -40.06
N LEU A 51 -2.41 16.54 -39.75
CA LEU A 51 -1.97 17.51 -40.75
C LEU A 51 -0.61 17.14 -41.36
N VAL A 52 0.34 16.69 -40.53
CA VAL A 52 1.67 16.29 -41.00
C VAL A 52 1.59 14.98 -41.80
N ALA A 53 0.78 14.00 -41.37
CA ALA A 53 0.52 12.79 -42.13
C ALA A 53 -0.11 13.09 -43.50
N TRP A 54 -1.09 14.00 -43.54
CA TRP A 54 -1.69 14.45 -44.79
C TRP A 54 -0.66 15.10 -45.73
N LEU A 55 0.28 15.89 -45.19
CA LEU A 55 1.37 16.49 -45.97
C LEU A 55 2.34 15.42 -46.50
N PHE A 56 2.70 14.41 -45.69
CA PHE A 56 3.51 13.30 -46.16
C PHE A 56 2.86 12.55 -47.31
N ASN A 57 1.54 12.35 -47.29
CA ASN A 57 0.80 11.74 -48.40
C ASN A 57 0.86 12.54 -49.70
N LYS A 58 1.12 13.85 -49.66
CA LYS A 58 1.30 14.64 -50.89
C LYS A 58 2.60 14.33 -51.62
N VAL A 59 3.58 13.76 -50.92
CA VAL A 59 4.92 13.46 -51.46
C VAL A 59 5.17 11.95 -51.53
N ALA A 60 4.38 11.14 -50.83
CA ALA A 60 4.51 9.69 -50.79
C ALA A 60 4.07 9.00 -52.09
N ASP A 61 4.68 7.85 -52.39
CA ASP A 61 4.21 6.93 -53.41
C ASP A 61 2.75 6.51 -53.12
N PRO A 62 1.86 6.43 -54.13
CA PRO A 62 0.49 5.98 -53.96
C PRO A 62 0.33 4.66 -53.18
N ASN A 63 1.31 3.75 -53.25
CA ASN A 63 1.25 2.46 -52.57
C ASN A 63 1.68 2.51 -51.09
N GLU A 64 2.29 3.60 -50.64
CA GLU A 64 2.81 3.76 -49.27
C GLU A 64 2.09 4.84 -48.46
N GLN A 65 0.99 5.39 -48.99
CA GLN A 65 0.21 6.41 -48.29
C GLN A 65 -0.23 5.92 -46.92
N TRP A 66 -0.12 6.79 -45.91
CA TRP A 66 -0.43 6.54 -44.49
C TRP A 66 0.45 5.54 -43.73
N PHE A 67 1.21 4.69 -44.43
CA PHE A 67 1.98 3.60 -43.84
C PHE A 67 3.49 3.66 -44.12
N SER A 68 3.97 4.64 -44.88
CA SER A 68 5.40 4.83 -45.10
C SER A 68 6.16 5.03 -43.78
N THR A 69 7.45 4.72 -43.77
CA THR A 69 8.30 4.83 -42.57
C THR A 69 8.15 6.17 -41.83
N PRO A 70 8.10 7.35 -42.50
CA PRO A 70 7.83 8.63 -41.84
C PRO A 70 6.50 8.70 -41.07
N HIS A 71 5.43 8.08 -41.57
CA HIS A 71 4.14 8.04 -40.88
C HIS A 71 4.22 7.25 -39.58
N VAL A 72 4.85 6.07 -39.61
CA VAL A 72 5.01 5.22 -38.42
C VAL A 72 5.77 5.96 -37.32
N PHE A 73 6.87 6.63 -37.67
CA PHE A 73 7.62 7.46 -36.72
C PHE A 73 6.77 8.62 -36.17
N LEU A 74 6.03 9.32 -37.03
CA LEU A 74 5.14 10.40 -36.62
C LEU A 74 4.07 9.92 -35.63
N TYR A 75 3.47 8.75 -35.85
CA TYR A 75 2.46 8.20 -34.96
C TYR A 75 3.06 7.79 -33.61
N LEU A 76 4.23 7.13 -33.59
CA LEU A 76 4.91 6.76 -32.36
C LEU A 76 5.30 7.99 -31.53
N VAL A 77 5.87 9.01 -32.18
CA VAL A 77 6.23 10.28 -31.51
C VAL A 77 4.98 11.02 -31.04
N GLY A 78 3.94 11.09 -31.87
CA GLY A 78 2.67 11.71 -31.53
C GLY A 78 1.99 11.03 -30.34
N PHE A 79 2.05 9.70 -30.28
CA PHE A 79 1.54 8.92 -29.16
C PHE A 79 2.33 9.19 -27.87
N ALA A 80 3.66 9.14 -27.92
CA ALA A 80 4.51 9.46 -26.77
C ALA A 80 4.30 10.91 -26.27
N ALA A 81 4.20 11.87 -27.19
CA ALA A 81 3.91 13.27 -26.87
C ALA A 81 2.52 13.45 -26.25
N SER A 82 1.51 12.72 -26.74
CA SER A 82 0.15 12.74 -26.19
C SER A 82 0.12 12.24 -24.74
N ILE A 83 0.85 11.16 -24.44
CA ILE A 83 1.00 10.65 -23.07
C ILE A 83 1.63 11.72 -22.17
N LEU A 84 2.75 12.32 -22.58
CA LEU A 84 3.44 13.35 -21.79
C LEU A 84 2.54 14.56 -21.52
N LEU A 85 1.81 15.02 -22.54
CA LEU A 85 0.93 16.18 -22.43
C LEU A 85 -0.34 15.88 -21.64
N TYR A 86 -0.86 14.66 -21.71
CA TYR A 86 -1.94 14.21 -20.83
C TYR A 86 -1.51 14.30 -19.37
N PHE A 87 -0.35 13.75 -19.00
CA PHE A 87 0.17 13.85 -17.64
C PHE A 87 0.37 15.30 -17.22
N ARG A 88 0.86 16.17 -18.12
CA ARG A 88 0.98 17.60 -17.84
C ARG A 88 -0.37 18.30 -17.67
N ALA A 89 -1.40 17.88 -18.40
CA ALA A 89 -2.74 18.44 -18.31
C ALA A 89 -3.41 18.12 -16.96
N ILE A 90 -3.21 16.91 -16.41
CA ILE A 90 -3.82 16.48 -15.14
C ILE A 90 -3.04 16.92 -13.89
N ARG A 91 -1.80 17.41 -14.03
CA ARG A 91 -0.95 17.86 -12.89
C ARG A 91 -1.63 18.77 -11.85
N PRO A 92 -2.50 19.74 -12.21
CA PRO A 92 -3.15 20.58 -11.21
C PRO A 92 -4.04 19.77 -10.25
N ALA A 93 -4.76 18.78 -10.78
CA ALA A 93 -5.62 17.91 -9.98
C ALA A 93 -4.81 17.00 -9.07
N THR A 94 -3.76 16.36 -9.60
CA THR A 94 -2.92 15.47 -8.79
C THR A 94 -2.21 16.23 -7.67
N ARG A 95 -1.70 17.44 -7.95
CA ARG A 95 -1.07 18.30 -6.94
C ARG A 95 -2.04 18.75 -5.86
N LEU A 96 -3.25 19.19 -6.23
CA LEU A 96 -4.26 19.63 -5.26
C LEU A 96 -4.68 18.47 -4.33
N ARG A 97 -4.88 17.28 -4.90
CA ARG A 97 -5.21 16.07 -4.12
C ARG A 97 -4.08 15.72 -3.16
N GLN A 98 -2.83 15.76 -3.63
CA GLN A 98 -1.67 15.44 -2.80
C GLN A 98 -1.46 16.47 -1.67
N SER A 99 -1.53 17.78 -1.97
CA SER A 99 -1.37 18.80 -0.93
C SER A 99 -2.46 18.74 0.13
N PHE A 100 -3.69 18.42 -0.30
CA PHE A 100 -4.80 18.26 0.64
C PHE A 100 -4.61 17.00 1.49
N ARG A 101 -4.13 15.89 0.92
CA ARG A 101 -3.76 14.67 1.67
C ARG A 101 -2.69 14.99 2.73
N GLU A 102 -1.62 15.67 2.35
CA GLU A 102 -0.53 16.07 3.27
C GLU A 102 -1.02 16.95 4.43
N THR A 103 -2.09 17.72 4.23
CA THR A 103 -2.70 18.56 5.28
C THR A 103 -3.72 17.79 6.11
N LEU A 104 -4.56 16.97 5.46
CA LEU A 104 -5.66 16.24 6.07
C LEU A 104 -5.17 15.11 6.96
N LEU A 105 -4.23 14.28 6.49
CA LEU A 105 -3.81 13.06 7.18
C LEU A 105 -3.31 13.35 8.61
N PRO A 106 -2.44 14.36 8.86
CA PRO A 106 -2.04 14.72 10.21
C PRO A 106 -3.19 15.16 11.14
N ILE A 107 -4.24 15.76 10.59
CA ILE A 107 -5.40 16.23 11.37
C ILE A 107 -6.28 15.04 11.75
N ILE A 108 -6.65 14.21 10.78
CA ILE A 108 -7.57 13.08 11.00
C ILE A 108 -6.94 11.98 11.86
N PHE A 109 -5.61 11.90 11.88
CA PHE A 109 -4.85 10.98 12.71
C PHE A 109 -4.23 11.66 13.94
N GLY A 110 -4.87 12.70 14.48
CA GLY A 110 -4.40 13.43 15.65
C GLY A 110 -4.18 12.58 16.93
N PHE A 111 -4.69 11.34 16.97
CA PHE A 111 -4.41 10.37 18.03
C PHE A 111 -3.01 9.73 17.93
N ILE A 112 -2.28 9.95 16.84
CA ILE A 112 -0.91 9.48 16.61
C ILE A 112 0.05 10.59 17.05
N ARG A 113 0.88 10.31 18.07
CA ARG A 113 1.90 11.26 18.53
C ARG A 113 3.08 11.27 17.57
N ASP A 114 3.71 12.44 17.42
CA ASP A 114 4.89 12.63 16.57
C ASP A 114 4.68 12.13 15.12
N MET A 115 3.47 12.28 14.59
CA MET A 115 3.10 11.74 13.29
C MET A 115 3.93 12.38 12.17
N ARG A 116 4.41 11.53 11.27
CA ARG A 116 5.07 11.91 10.02
C ARG A 116 4.39 11.19 8.87
N TYR A 117 4.13 11.93 7.80
CA TYR A 117 3.58 11.40 6.55
C TYR A 117 4.61 11.58 5.43
N GLN A 118 4.78 10.53 4.62
CA GLN A 118 5.61 10.54 3.42
C GLN A 118 4.87 9.80 2.30
N HIS A 119 5.20 10.14 1.05
CA HIS A 119 4.60 9.55 -0.14
C HIS A 119 5.68 9.14 -1.14
N ASP A 120 5.53 7.96 -1.75
CA ASP A 120 6.39 7.46 -2.84
C ASP A 120 7.90 7.40 -2.49
N VAL A 121 8.21 6.99 -1.26
CA VAL A 121 9.60 6.77 -0.78
C VAL A 121 9.76 5.38 -0.17
N THR A 122 10.99 4.91 0.04
CA THR A 122 11.22 3.62 0.70
C THR A 122 11.07 3.77 2.23
N PRO A 123 10.20 2.97 2.89
CA PRO A 123 10.06 2.99 4.35
C PRO A 123 11.33 2.58 5.07
N ASN A 124 11.60 3.15 6.26
CA ASN A 124 12.83 2.89 7.00
C ASN A 124 12.88 1.48 7.59
N SER A 125 11.73 0.88 7.85
CA SER A 125 11.59 -0.46 8.40
C SER A 125 11.69 -1.57 7.35
N PHE A 126 11.57 -1.24 6.06
CA PHE A 126 11.46 -2.24 5.00
C PHE A 126 12.70 -3.14 4.90
N ASP A 127 13.90 -2.58 5.08
CA ASP A 127 15.15 -3.37 5.04
C ASP A 127 15.27 -4.39 6.18
N ARG A 128 14.50 -4.21 7.27
CA ARG A 128 14.48 -5.11 8.43
C ARG A 128 13.39 -6.18 8.37
N LEU A 129 12.44 -6.05 7.43
CA LEU A 129 11.38 -7.03 7.19
C LEU A 129 11.99 -8.35 6.70
N PRO A 130 11.76 -9.48 7.39
CA PRO A 130 12.19 -10.78 6.88
C PRO A 130 11.56 -11.07 5.51
N ARG A 131 12.39 -11.35 4.51
CA ARG A 131 11.92 -11.53 3.13
C ARG A 131 10.99 -12.75 3.01
N GLU A 132 11.18 -13.73 3.87
CA GLU A 132 10.35 -14.93 3.97
C GLU A 132 8.87 -14.61 4.26
N THR A 133 8.55 -13.43 4.82
CA THR A 133 7.17 -13.02 5.09
C THR A 133 6.41 -12.60 3.82
N VAL A 134 7.12 -12.10 2.80
CA VAL A 134 6.51 -11.58 1.56
C VAL A 134 6.74 -12.47 0.34
N GLY A 135 7.69 -13.41 0.42
CA GLY A 135 8.12 -14.22 -0.71
C GLY A 135 9.14 -13.51 -1.60
N GLY A 136 9.66 -14.19 -2.62
CA GLY A 136 10.67 -13.63 -3.51
C GLY A 136 10.10 -12.57 -4.45
N PHE A 137 10.57 -11.33 -4.34
CA PHE A 137 10.20 -10.23 -5.24
C PHE A 137 11.45 -9.56 -5.81
N THR A 138 11.33 -8.94 -6.98
CA THR A 138 12.42 -8.19 -7.63
C THR A 138 12.13 -6.70 -7.70
N MET A 139 10.89 -6.29 -7.52
CA MET A 139 10.44 -4.91 -7.59
C MET A 139 9.51 -4.59 -6.41
N SER A 140 9.57 -3.34 -5.95
CA SER A 140 8.73 -2.81 -4.88
C SER A 140 8.24 -1.40 -5.22
N ARG A 141 7.05 -1.07 -4.73
CA ARG A 141 6.52 0.29 -4.69
C ARG A 141 5.83 0.52 -3.35
N PHE A 142 5.98 1.73 -2.82
CA PHE A 142 5.34 2.17 -1.59
C PHE A 142 4.60 3.46 -1.89
N ASP A 143 3.32 3.56 -1.49
CA ASP A 143 2.51 4.75 -1.80
C ASP A 143 2.45 5.69 -0.60
N ASP A 144 1.60 5.39 0.39
CA ASP A 144 1.46 6.19 1.60
C ASP A 144 2.23 5.56 2.77
N ILE A 145 2.98 6.40 3.49
CA ILE A 145 3.79 6.00 4.66
C ILE A 145 3.44 6.92 5.82
N ILE A 146 3.07 6.33 6.94
CA ILE A 146 2.67 7.01 8.16
C ILE A 146 3.50 6.44 9.31
N ALA A 147 4.30 7.27 9.95
CA ALA A 147 5.10 6.90 11.11
C ALA A 147 4.74 7.75 12.32
N GLY A 148 4.91 7.23 13.52
CA GLY A 148 4.64 7.98 14.74
C GLY A 148 4.70 7.10 15.98
N ARG A 149 4.03 7.53 17.04
CA ARG A 149 3.86 6.76 18.27
C ARG A 149 2.38 6.60 18.60
N TYR A 150 1.96 5.37 18.82
CA TYR A 150 0.60 5.01 19.23
C TYR A 150 0.70 4.17 20.51
N ASP A 151 -0.15 4.41 21.50
CA ASP A 151 -0.15 3.68 22.80
C ASP A 151 1.26 3.46 23.40
N GLY A 152 2.11 4.48 23.31
CA GLY A 152 3.47 4.48 23.86
C GLY A 152 4.56 3.80 23.03
N PHE A 153 4.24 3.14 21.90
CA PHE A 153 5.22 2.47 21.05
C PHE A 153 5.39 3.17 19.69
N PRO A 154 6.61 3.16 19.10
CA PRO A 154 6.83 3.65 17.75
C PRO A 154 6.30 2.64 16.72
N PHE A 155 5.77 3.16 15.62
CA PHE A 155 5.39 2.35 14.46
C PHE A 155 5.70 3.09 13.15
N GLU A 156 5.77 2.32 12.06
CA GLU A 156 5.77 2.78 10.68
C GLU A 156 4.80 1.91 9.89
N LEU A 157 3.76 2.52 9.34
CA LEU A 157 2.73 1.88 8.53
C LEU A 157 2.89 2.35 7.09
N TYR A 158 2.82 1.43 6.13
CA TYR A 158 2.90 1.79 4.73
C TYR A 158 2.11 0.85 3.80
N GLU A 159 1.56 1.43 2.74
CA GLU A 159 0.98 0.68 1.62
C GLU A 159 2.09 0.18 0.70
N ALA A 160 2.16 -1.13 0.49
CA ALA A 160 3.19 -1.78 -0.30
C ALA A 160 2.60 -2.62 -1.44
N ASP A 161 3.26 -2.54 -2.59
CA ASP A 161 3.03 -3.38 -3.76
C ASP A 161 4.36 -4.01 -4.17
N LEU A 162 4.47 -5.32 -3.97
CA LEU A 162 5.66 -6.12 -4.25
C LEU A 162 5.33 -7.14 -5.34
N TRP A 163 6.21 -7.24 -6.33
CA TRP A 163 6.02 -8.17 -7.43
C TRP A 163 7.33 -8.72 -7.97
N ASP A 164 7.23 -9.87 -8.60
CA ASP A 164 8.30 -10.46 -9.40
C ASP A 164 8.05 -10.25 -10.90
N GLY A 165 9.14 -10.18 -11.67
CA GLY A 165 9.11 -9.92 -13.10
C GLY A 165 9.10 -8.43 -13.48
N ALA A 166 8.95 -8.15 -14.79
CA ALA A 166 8.95 -6.79 -15.30
C ALA A 166 7.67 -6.04 -14.89
N ALA A 167 7.77 -4.72 -14.71
CA ALA A 167 6.67 -3.88 -14.22
C ALA A 167 5.37 -3.94 -15.05
N THR A 168 5.44 -4.34 -16.32
CA THR A 168 4.30 -4.37 -17.26
C THR A 168 4.00 -5.73 -17.88
N LYS A 169 4.99 -6.59 -18.14
CA LYS A 169 4.81 -7.93 -18.73
C LYS A 169 5.27 -8.99 -17.75
N ASN A 170 4.47 -10.06 -17.58
CA ASN A 170 4.74 -11.16 -16.65
C ASN A 170 4.86 -10.74 -15.18
N ARG A 171 4.11 -9.71 -14.78
CA ARG A 171 4.06 -9.24 -13.39
C ARG A 171 3.34 -10.28 -12.53
N ALA A 172 4.05 -10.84 -11.55
CA ALA A 172 3.48 -11.72 -10.54
C ALA A 172 3.49 -11.01 -9.18
N THR A 173 2.34 -10.53 -8.73
CA THR A 173 2.21 -9.86 -7.42
C THR A 173 2.45 -10.87 -6.30
N THR A 174 3.43 -10.59 -5.44
CA THR A 174 3.78 -11.42 -4.28
C THR A 174 3.14 -10.91 -3.01
N PHE A 175 3.00 -9.58 -2.92
CA PHE A 175 2.28 -8.92 -1.85
C PHE A 175 1.67 -7.61 -2.36
N LYS A 176 0.41 -7.37 -2.01
CA LYS A 176 -0.22 -6.05 -2.12
C LYS A 176 -1.07 -5.85 -0.89
N GLY A 177 -0.86 -4.73 -0.19
CA GLY A 177 -1.59 -4.43 1.04
C GLY A 177 -0.84 -3.48 1.95
N VAL A 178 -1.14 -3.55 3.25
CA VAL A 178 -0.52 -2.69 4.27
C VAL A 178 0.48 -3.48 5.08
N ILE A 179 1.62 -2.87 5.39
CA ILE A 179 2.60 -3.37 6.33
C ILE A 179 2.68 -2.40 7.51
N VAL A 180 2.60 -2.93 8.72
CA VAL A 180 2.79 -2.19 9.98
C VAL A 180 4.02 -2.75 10.67
N ALA A 181 5.08 -1.97 10.70
CA ALA A 181 6.26 -2.22 11.51
C ALA A 181 6.10 -1.55 12.88
N PHE A 182 6.43 -2.25 13.96
CA PHE A 182 6.29 -1.75 15.34
C PHE A 182 7.36 -2.37 16.25
N GLU A 183 7.58 -1.73 17.40
CA GLU A 183 8.46 -2.27 18.44
C GLU A 183 7.74 -3.32 19.30
N THR A 184 8.32 -4.51 19.43
CA THR A 184 7.79 -5.58 20.30
C THR A 184 8.01 -5.23 21.78
N VAL A 185 7.16 -5.76 22.67
CA VAL A 185 7.34 -5.56 24.12
C VAL A 185 8.57 -6.31 24.63
N GLU A 186 8.74 -7.55 24.18
CA GLU A 186 9.94 -8.35 24.40
C GLU A 186 10.58 -8.68 23.04
N PRO A 187 11.90 -8.46 22.86
CA PRO A 187 12.58 -8.87 21.64
C PRO A 187 12.54 -10.38 21.45
N PHE A 188 12.24 -10.83 20.23
CA PHE A 188 12.34 -12.23 19.87
C PHE A 188 13.81 -12.60 19.59
N PRO A 189 14.38 -13.63 20.24
CA PRO A 189 15.79 -13.99 20.08
C PRO A 189 16.01 -14.81 18.79
N GLY A 190 15.83 -14.16 17.64
CA GLY A 190 15.93 -14.76 16.31
C GLY A 190 14.97 -14.11 15.31
N ILE A 191 14.56 -14.89 14.32
CA ILE A 191 13.50 -14.56 13.36
C ILE A 191 12.38 -15.58 13.49
N LEU A 192 11.14 -15.12 13.62
CA LEU A 192 9.93 -15.95 13.55
C LEU A 192 8.99 -15.36 12.51
N VAL A 193 8.55 -16.18 11.56
CA VAL A 193 7.61 -15.80 10.51
C VAL A 193 6.40 -16.72 10.55
N ALA A 194 5.22 -16.13 10.50
CA ALA A 194 3.97 -16.80 10.17
C ALA A 194 3.45 -16.19 8.87
N ALA A 195 3.61 -16.92 7.77
CA ALA A 195 3.22 -16.47 6.43
C ALA A 195 2.18 -17.41 5.84
N ARG A 196 1.52 -16.98 4.76
CA ARG A 196 0.54 -17.80 4.06
C ARG A 196 1.18 -19.11 3.58
N ARG A 197 0.53 -20.24 3.88
CA ARG A 197 0.92 -21.53 3.32
C ARG A 197 0.60 -21.54 1.84
N ALA A 198 1.62 -21.78 1.02
CA ALA A 198 1.41 -21.98 -0.41
C ALA A 198 0.98 -23.43 -0.65
N ASN A 199 -0.11 -23.64 -1.39
CA ASN A 199 -0.44 -24.97 -1.90
C ASN A 199 0.78 -25.50 -2.67
N ALA A 200 1.16 -26.76 -2.39
CA ALA A 200 2.40 -27.44 -2.78
C ALA A 200 2.79 -27.40 -4.29
N VAL A 201 1.99 -26.76 -5.15
CA VAL A 201 2.15 -26.68 -6.60
C VAL A 201 2.87 -25.39 -7.05
N MET A 202 2.93 -24.33 -6.25
CA MET A 202 3.63 -23.07 -6.62
C MET A 202 4.46 -22.57 -5.43
N GLY A 203 5.78 -22.69 -5.55
CA GLY A 203 6.73 -22.46 -4.47
C GLY A 203 6.88 -20.98 -4.08
N PHE A 204 6.02 -20.49 -3.18
CA PHE A 204 6.17 -19.20 -2.50
C PHE A 204 7.52 -19.08 -1.78
N PHE A 205 8.13 -20.21 -1.37
CA PHE A 205 9.39 -20.28 -0.63
C PHE A 205 10.59 -20.88 -1.40
N ARG A 206 10.42 -21.35 -2.64
CA ARG A 206 11.41 -22.26 -3.28
C ARG A 206 12.75 -21.60 -3.66
N GLY A 207 12.91 -20.29 -3.46
CA GLY A 207 14.10 -19.53 -3.86
C GLY A 207 14.78 -18.71 -2.76
N MET A 208 14.25 -18.66 -1.53
CA MET A 208 14.77 -17.76 -0.47
C MET A 208 15.20 -18.51 0.79
N PHE A 209 15.83 -19.66 0.62
CA PHE A 209 16.37 -20.42 1.74
C PHE A 209 17.61 -19.72 2.31
N THR A 210 17.43 -18.87 3.32
CA THR A 210 18.43 -18.81 4.38
C THR A 210 18.47 -20.22 4.99
N ALA A 211 19.61 -20.91 4.89
CA ALA A 211 19.77 -22.33 5.27
C ALA A 211 19.56 -22.63 6.78
N ARG A 212 18.91 -21.73 7.53
CA ARG A 212 18.76 -21.76 9.00
C ARG A 212 17.31 -21.76 9.49
N MET A 213 16.32 -21.47 8.64
CA MET A 213 14.92 -21.40 9.05
C MET A 213 14.26 -22.79 9.04
N GLN A 214 13.80 -23.23 10.21
CA GLN A 214 13.12 -24.51 10.44
C GLN A 214 11.60 -24.31 10.50
N GLU A 215 10.84 -25.23 9.92
CA GLU A 215 9.36 -25.22 9.98
C GLU A 215 8.87 -25.73 11.35
N LEU A 216 7.76 -25.16 11.81
CA LEU A 216 7.06 -25.61 13.01
C LEU A 216 5.55 -25.65 12.77
N SER A 217 4.86 -26.42 13.60
CA SER A 217 3.40 -26.56 13.60
C SER A 217 2.84 -25.93 14.86
N SER A 218 1.70 -25.25 14.71
CA SER A 218 0.94 -24.67 15.81
C SER A 218 0.14 -25.72 16.59
N GLY A 219 -0.04 -26.91 16.03
CA GLY A 219 -0.88 -27.98 16.59
C GLY A 219 -2.38 -27.76 16.38
N VAL A 220 -2.76 -26.67 15.71
CA VAL A 220 -4.14 -26.35 15.34
C VAL A 220 -4.29 -26.60 13.83
N PRO A 221 -5.04 -27.65 13.41
CA PRO A 221 -5.12 -28.06 12.01
C PRO A 221 -5.51 -26.95 11.03
N GLU A 222 -6.43 -26.07 11.43
CA GLU A 222 -6.90 -24.97 10.59
C GLU A 222 -5.80 -23.93 10.36
N LEU A 223 -5.03 -23.60 11.40
CA LEU A 223 -3.90 -22.66 11.29
C LEU A 223 -2.75 -23.28 10.51
N ASP A 224 -2.44 -24.56 10.74
CA ASP A 224 -1.41 -25.27 10.01
C ASP A 224 -1.80 -25.54 8.55
N ALA A 225 -3.08 -25.44 8.18
CA ALA A 225 -3.51 -25.43 6.78
C ALA A 225 -3.35 -24.05 6.12
N ALA A 226 -3.58 -22.97 6.87
CA ALA A 226 -3.54 -21.59 6.36
C ALA A 226 -2.13 -20.97 6.39
N TYR A 227 -1.29 -21.37 7.35
CA TYR A 227 -0.01 -20.75 7.66
C TYR A 227 1.17 -21.72 7.55
N GLU A 228 2.30 -21.18 7.11
CA GLU A 228 3.61 -21.79 7.26
C GLU A 228 4.39 -20.98 8.31
N PHE A 229 4.72 -21.65 9.41
CA PHE A 229 5.52 -21.06 10.49
C PHE A 229 6.99 -21.44 10.28
N ARG A 230 7.88 -20.46 10.30
CA ARG A 230 9.32 -20.68 10.17
C ARG A 230 10.09 -19.88 11.19
N THR A 231 11.17 -20.46 11.72
CA THR A 231 12.04 -19.80 12.71
C THR A 231 13.48 -20.26 12.59
N ASP A 232 14.43 -19.40 12.93
CA ASP A 232 15.83 -19.82 13.16
C ASP A 232 16.10 -20.23 14.63
N ASN A 233 15.14 -20.00 15.53
CA ASN A 233 15.19 -20.38 16.94
C ASN A 233 13.90 -21.13 17.35
N ILE A 234 13.95 -22.47 17.33
CA ILE A 234 12.79 -23.32 17.67
C ILE A 234 12.41 -23.21 19.15
N GLU A 235 13.41 -23.16 20.04
CA GLU A 235 13.16 -23.17 21.49
C GLU A 235 12.36 -21.93 21.90
N ALA A 236 12.70 -20.77 21.34
CA ALA A 236 11.97 -19.53 21.58
C ALA A 236 10.63 -19.47 20.83
N ALA A 237 10.54 -19.98 19.60
CA ALA A 237 9.34 -19.87 18.79
C ALA A 237 8.20 -20.82 19.22
N ARG A 238 8.53 -22.05 19.62
CA ARG A 238 7.53 -23.10 19.91
C ARG A 238 6.42 -22.64 20.87
N PRO A 239 6.71 -22.07 22.05
CA PRO A 239 5.64 -21.63 22.97
C PRO A 239 4.78 -20.50 22.40
N LEU A 240 5.34 -19.64 21.54
CA LEU A 240 4.58 -18.57 20.90
C LEU A 240 3.61 -19.13 19.86
N VAL A 241 4.11 -20.02 19.00
CA VAL A 241 3.35 -20.59 17.87
C VAL A 241 2.25 -21.54 18.31
N THR A 242 2.45 -22.32 19.39
CA THR A 242 1.38 -23.16 19.96
C THR A 242 0.47 -22.39 20.92
N GLY A 243 0.79 -21.13 21.23
CA GLY A 243 0.14 -20.30 22.23
C GLY A 243 -0.43 -19.01 21.66
N ARG A 244 0.11 -17.87 22.10
CA ARG A 244 -0.44 -16.54 21.81
C ARG A 244 -0.45 -16.17 20.33
N LEU A 245 0.56 -16.59 19.54
CA LEU A 245 0.58 -16.30 18.11
C LEU A 245 -0.56 -17.04 17.39
N ALA A 246 -0.82 -18.30 17.74
CA ALA A 246 -1.95 -19.04 17.17
C ALA A 246 -3.29 -18.35 17.48
N GLN A 247 -3.48 -17.89 18.72
CA GLN A 247 -4.68 -17.16 19.10
C GLN A 247 -4.82 -15.84 18.32
N ALA A 248 -3.73 -15.08 18.18
CA ALA A 248 -3.71 -13.84 17.41
C ALA A 248 -4.03 -14.08 15.93
N LEU A 249 -3.45 -15.11 15.30
CA LEU A 249 -3.72 -15.46 13.90
C LEU A 249 -5.14 -15.96 13.68
N LYS A 250 -5.73 -16.67 14.64
CA LYS A 250 -7.14 -17.07 14.59
C LYS A 250 -8.05 -15.84 14.59
N TRP A 251 -7.84 -14.93 15.53
CA TRP A 251 -8.60 -13.67 15.60
C TRP A 251 -8.39 -12.80 14.36
N LEU A 252 -7.16 -12.75 13.83
CA LEU A 252 -6.85 -12.05 12.57
C LEU A 252 -7.60 -12.65 11.38
N GLY A 253 -7.69 -13.98 11.29
CA GLY A 253 -8.45 -14.65 10.23
C GLY A 253 -9.96 -14.38 10.31
N GLU A 254 -10.49 -14.18 11.51
CA GLU A 254 -11.88 -13.77 11.72
C GLU A 254 -12.10 -12.29 11.34
N THR A 255 -11.12 -11.43 11.59
CA THR A 255 -11.19 -9.97 11.33
C THR A 255 -10.90 -9.63 9.86
N TRP A 256 -10.02 -10.38 9.20
CA TRP A 256 -9.57 -10.18 7.82
C TRP A 256 -9.67 -11.50 7.03
N PRO A 257 -10.86 -11.86 6.54
CA PRO A 257 -11.12 -13.20 6.01
C PRO A 257 -10.58 -13.46 4.58
N ASP A 258 -10.24 -12.42 3.82
CA ASP A 258 -9.93 -12.54 2.39
C ASP A 258 -8.59 -13.24 2.10
N ASP A 259 -7.50 -12.80 2.72
CA ASP A 259 -6.15 -13.38 2.59
C ASP A 259 -5.48 -13.39 3.97
N PRO A 260 -4.86 -14.52 4.40
CA PRO A 260 -4.26 -14.62 5.72
C PRO A 260 -3.26 -13.50 6.02
N ALA A 261 -3.48 -12.80 7.15
CA ALA A 261 -2.56 -11.80 7.68
C ALA A 261 -1.23 -12.45 8.05
N ARG A 262 -0.10 -11.82 7.69
CA ARG A 262 1.23 -12.38 7.93
C ARG A 262 1.89 -11.66 9.09
N ILE A 263 2.63 -12.38 9.92
CA ILE A 263 3.36 -11.82 11.06
C ILE A 263 4.83 -12.18 10.93
N ALA A 264 5.71 -11.24 11.27
CA ALA A 264 7.14 -11.51 11.45
C ALA A 264 7.65 -10.85 12.73
N LEU A 265 8.53 -11.55 13.45
CA LEU A 265 9.31 -11.02 14.57
C LEU A 265 10.78 -11.15 14.21
N ASN A 266 11.55 -10.09 14.39
CA ASN A 266 12.99 -10.04 14.12
C ASN A 266 13.66 -9.14 15.16
N GLY A 267 14.24 -9.74 16.21
CA GLY A 267 14.74 -8.97 17.36
C GLY A 267 13.63 -8.14 18.00
N SER A 268 13.82 -6.83 18.11
CA SER A 268 12.84 -5.89 18.64
C SER A 268 11.79 -5.41 17.62
N ASP A 269 11.97 -5.73 16.33
CA ASP A 269 11.02 -5.35 15.29
C ASP A 269 9.93 -6.44 15.14
N GLY A 270 8.67 -6.00 15.17
CA GLY A 270 7.52 -6.78 14.78
C GLY A 270 6.89 -6.22 13.52
N PHE A 271 6.41 -7.10 12.65
CA PHE A 271 5.75 -6.74 11.40
C PHE A 271 4.41 -7.45 11.31
N LEU A 272 3.38 -6.69 11.00
CA LEU A 272 2.05 -7.17 10.63
C LEU A 272 1.79 -6.80 9.18
N LEU A 273 1.49 -7.79 8.35
CA LEU A 273 1.17 -7.59 6.95
C LEU A 273 -0.28 -7.99 6.72
N LEU A 274 -1.06 -7.07 6.17
CA LEU A 274 -2.47 -7.23 5.86
C LEU A 274 -2.62 -7.18 4.35
N PRO A 275 -2.66 -8.34 3.66
CA PRO A 275 -2.84 -8.33 2.21
C PRO A 275 -4.23 -7.81 1.86
N GLN A 276 -4.28 -6.75 1.07
CA GLN A 276 -5.51 -6.12 0.59
C GLN A 276 -5.27 -5.42 -0.74
N THR A 277 -6.27 -5.43 -1.61
CA THR A 277 -6.21 -4.74 -2.90
C THR A 277 -6.62 -3.27 -2.82
N LYS A 278 -7.28 -2.90 -1.72
CA LYS A 278 -7.75 -1.54 -1.40
C LYS A 278 -6.56 -0.61 -1.10
N ASN A 279 -6.66 0.62 -1.58
CA ASN A 279 -5.84 1.74 -1.10
C ASN A 279 -6.60 2.41 0.05
N PHE A 280 -6.03 2.41 1.25
CA PHE A 280 -6.65 2.88 2.48
C PHE A 280 -6.55 4.40 2.63
N PHE A 281 -5.44 4.99 2.18
CA PHE A 281 -5.17 6.42 2.38
C PHE A 281 -5.33 7.25 1.10
N GLU A 282 -5.82 6.62 0.01
CA GLU A 282 -6.09 7.32 -1.23
C GLU A 282 -7.42 8.11 -1.18
N LEU A 283 -7.29 9.42 -1.36
CA LEU A 283 -8.43 10.30 -1.61
C LEU A 283 -9.08 10.00 -2.98
N PRO A 284 -10.41 10.14 -3.10
CA PRO A 284 -11.12 9.90 -4.35
C PRO A 284 -10.58 10.76 -5.50
N ASP A 285 -10.85 10.33 -6.73
CA ASP A 285 -10.49 11.10 -7.93
C ASP A 285 -11.08 12.51 -7.86
N ILE A 286 -10.40 13.47 -8.50
CA ILE A 286 -10.79 14.89 -8.50
C ILE A 286 -12.23 15.11 -9.01
N SER A 287 -12.74 14.20 -9.84
CA SER A 287 -14.11 14.21 -10.36
C SER A 287 -15.20 13.87 -9.34
N VAL A 288 -14.83 13.28 -8.20
CA VAL A 288 -15.75 12.84 -7.16
C VAL A 288 -15.70 13.83 -5.98
N PRO A 289 -16.87 14.29 -5.48
CA PRO A 289 -16.98 15.04 -4.22
C PRO A 289 -16.38 14.28 -3.04
N LEU A 290 -15.51 14.94 -2.29
CA LEU A 290 -15.01 14.40 -1.04
C LEU A 290 -16.12 14.54 0.02
N ASP A 291 -16.27 13.49 0.80
CA ASP A 291 -17.27 13.41 1.86
C ASP A 291 -16.63 12.78 3.09
N TYR A 292 -16.88 13.39 4.24
CA TYR A 292 -16.29 12.95 5.50
C TYR A 292 -16.70 11.52 5.84
N THR A 293 -18.01 11.22 5.84
CA THR A 293 -18.54 9.94 6.30
C THR A 293 -18.16 8.79 5.37
N ARG A 294 -18.13 9.05 4.06
CA ARG A 294 -17.85 8.05 3.03
C ARG A 294 -16.37 7.79 2.81
N HIS A 295 -15.53 8.81 2.94
CA HIS A 295 -14.12 8.71 2.54
C HIS A 295 -13.14 8.90 3.69
N VAL A 296 -13.44 9.77 4.65
CA VAL A 296 -12.50 10.10 5.73
C VAL A 296 -12.72 9.24 6.98
N ALA A 297 -13.96 9.12 7.47
CA ALA A 297 -14.27 8.33 8.65
C ALA A 297 -13.84 6.84 8.52
N PRO A 298 -14.02 6.16 7.36
CA PRO A 298 -13.53 4.80 7.19
C PRO A 298 -12.00 4.73 7.24
N MET A 299 -11.30 5.72 6.69
CA MET A 299 -9.83 5.78 6.74
C MET A 299 -9.30 5.89 8.18
N ILE A 300 -9.97 6.68 9.03
CA ILE A 300 -9.68 6.78 10.47
C ILE A 300 -9.92 5.45 11.17
N SER A 301 -11.08 4.83 10.92
CA SER A 301 -11.44 3.54 11.49
C SER A 301 -10.44 2.44 11.09
N ASP A 302 -10.06 2.40 9.81
CA ASP A 302 -9.12 1.42 9.27
C ASP A 302 -7.74 1.58 9.93
N MET A 303 -7.23 2.82 10.02
CA MET A 303 -5.97 3.11 10.72
C MET A 303 -6.02 2.69 12.20
N GLY A 304 -7.10 3.07 12.90
CA GLY A 304 -7.30 2.69 14.30
C GLY A 304 -7.31 1.17 14.51
N ALA A 305 -8.01 0.45 13.64
CA ALA A 305 -8.05 -1.01 13.67
C ALA A 305 -6.67 -1.64 13.41
N MET A 306 -5.91 -1.13 12.44
CA MET A 306 -4.55 -1.62 12.16
C MET A 306 -3.61 -1.39 13.34
N LEU A 307 -3.65 -0.21 13.96
CA LEU A 307 -2.79 0.13 15.09
C LEU A 307 -3.19 -0.61 16.37
N ALA A 308 -4.49 -0.77 16.63
CA ALA A 308 -4.98 -1.61 17.71
C ALA A 308 -4.53 -3.07 17.53
N THR A 309 -4.59 -3.57 16.29
CA THR A 309 -4.10 -4.91 15.96
C THR A 309 -2.60 -5.03 16.20
N ALA A 310 -1.80 -4.09 15.73
CA ALA A 310 -0.36 -4.05 16.00
C ALA A 310 -0.06 -3.99 17.51
N ALA A 311 -0.84 -3.25 18.29
CA ALA A 311 -0.72 -3.17 19.75
C ALA A 311 -1.03 -4.50 20.46
N LEU A 312 -1.88 -5.35 19.88
CA LEU A 312 -2.10 -6.72 20.34
C LEU A 312 -0.93 -7.63 19.93
N VAL A 313 -0.51 -7.56 18.67
CA VAL A 313 0.55 -8.42 18.11
C VAL A 313 1.91 -8.16 18.79
N ARG A 314 2.24 -6.91 19.16
CA ARG A 314 3.49 -6.60 19.88
C ARG A 314 3.65 -7.30 21.23
N LYS A 315 2.54 -7.76 21.82
CA LYS A 315 2.52 -8.48 23.11
C LYS A 315 2.71 -9.98 22.95
N ILE A 316 2.72 -10.52 21.72
CA ILE A 316 2.87 -11.96 21.48
C ILE A 316 4.17 -12.48 22.10
N GLY A 317 5.27 -11.75 21.95
CA GLY A 317 6.59 -12.15 22.49
C GLY A 317 6.76 -11.97 24.00
N ALA A 318 5.84 -11.27 24.69
CA ALA A 318 5.96 -11.04 26.12
C ALA A 318 5.74 -12.33 26.91
N LYS A 319 6.46 -12.54 28.02
CA LYS A 319 6.17 -13.65 28.94
C LYS A 319 4.78 -13.48 29.55
N ASP A 320 4.16 -14.58 29.99
CA ASP A 320 2.97 -14.48 30.84
C ASP A 320 3.38 -13.73 32.10
N GLU A 321 2.74 -12.59 32.37
CA GLU A 321 2.71 -12.12 33.75
C GLU A 321 2.06 -13.24 34.54
N ALA A 322 2.87 -13.90 35.39
CA ALA A 322 2.38 -14.91 36.29
C ALA A 322 1.26 -14.27 37.12
N GLY A 323 0.02 -14.68 36.83
CA GLY A 323 -1.10 -14.51 37.74
C GLY A 323 -0.88 -15.30 39.02
#